data_AF-A0A7S1DYG0-F1
#
_entry.id   AF-A0A7S1DYG0-F1
#
_cell.length_a   1.000
_cell.length_b   1.000
_cell.length_c   1.000
_cell.angle_alpha   90.00
_cell.angle_beta   90.00
_cell.angle_gamma   90.00
#
_symmetry.space_group_name_H-M   'P 1'
#
loop_
_entity.id
_entity.type
_entity.pdbx_description
1 polymer ?
#
loop_
_entity_poly.entity_id
_entity_poly.type
_entity_poly.pdbx_seq_one_letter_code
_entity_poly.pdbx_strand_id
1 'polypeptide(L)'
;GGSALHELDWDRIVLDECHKIKSRNTGTSKAACALRGRKKWCLSGTPLQNRVGDLYSLVRFLEFHPWASYLCSKAGCGCQSFEYRFGPKMRRCRGCGHSPMQHYSHFNKYIINPIKRYGNVGEGRRAMRRLRRDVLGQILLRRTKEERQGDLSLPER
;
A
#
# COMPACT_ATOMS: atom_id res chain seq x y z
N GLY A 1 14.82 -17.25 -10.95
CA GLY A 1 15.72 -16.27 -11.58
C GLY A 1 14.96 -14.98 -11.75
N GLY A 2 15.61 -13.84 -11.50
CA GLY A 2 15.01 -12.52 -11.75
C GLY A 2 14.89 -12.26 -13.25
N SER A 3 13.89 -11.49 -13.67
CA SER A 3 13.85 -10.94 -15.03
C SER A 3 14.83 -9.78 -15.13
N ALA A 4 15.33 -9.47 -16.33
CA ALA A 4 16.17 -8.29 -16.58
C ALA A 4 15.55 -6.99 -16.04
N LEU A 5 14.21 -6.89 -16.01
CA LEU A 5 13.50 -5.74 -15.46
C LEU A 5 13.66 -5.58 -13.93
N HIS A 6 13.92 -6.68 -13.21
CA HIS A 6 14.11 -6.71 -11.75
C HIS A 6 15.55 -6.43 -11.33
N GLU A 7 16.49 -6.46 -12.26
CA GLU A 7 17.91 -6.18 -12.01
C GLU A 7 18.24 -4.68 -12.15
N LEU A 8 17.35 -3.91 -12.78
CA LEU A 8 17.49 -2.47 -12.97
C LEU A 8 16.92 -1.67 -11.80
N ASP A 9 17.65 -0.63 -11.39
CA ASP A 9 17.16 0.41 -10.47
C ASP A 9 16.56 1.57 -11.28
N TRP A 10 15.23 1.60 -11.38
CA TRP A 10 14.51 2.59 -12.17
C TRP A 10 14.46 3.96 -11.47
N ASP A 11 14.57 5.08 -12.20
CA ASP A 11 14.27 6.40 -11.60
C ASP A 11 12.78 6.51 -11.25
N ARG A 12 11.93 6.01 -12.15
CA ARG A 12 10.48 6.08 -12.03
C ARG A 12 9.80 4.84 -12.59
N ILE A 13 8.78 4.37 -11.87
CA ILE A 13 7.87 3.32 -12.31
C ILE A 13 6.46 3.89 -12.27
N VAL A 14 5.72 3.77 -13.37
CA VAL A 14 4.33 4.21 -13.48
C VAL A 14 3.47 3.00 -13.85
N LEU A 15 2.50 2.68 -13.01
CA LEU A 15 1.49 1.69 -13.33
C LEU A 15 0.24 2.39 -13.87
N ASP A 16 -0.06 2.13 -15.13
CA ASP A 16 -1.35 2.50 -15.71
C ASP A 16 -2.41 1.43 -15.40
N GLU A 17 -3.64 1.88 -15.21
CA GLU A 17 -4.75 1.06 -14.69
C GLU A 17 -4.34 0.20 -13.49
N CYS A 18 -3.75 0.85 -12.48
CA CYS A 18 -3.10 0.20 -11.34
C CYS A 18 -4.04 -0.71 -10.52
N HIS A 19 -5.36 -0.56 -10.69
CA HIS A 19 -6.34 -1.48 -10.10
C HIS A 19 -6.12 -2.95 -10.52
N LYS A 20 -5.37 -3.22 -11.60
CA LYS A 20 -4.94 -4.56 -12.02
C LYS A 20 -4.07 -5.30 -10.98
N ILE A 21 -3.36 -4.59 -10.09
CA ILE A 21 -2.50 -5.21 -9.06
C ILE A 21 -3.16 -5.32 -7.67
N LYS A 22 -4.49 -5.12 -7.58
CA LYS A 22 -5.25 -5.11 -6.32
C LYS A 22 -5.09 -6.35 -5.44
N SER A 23 -4.82 -7.52 -6.04
CA SER A 23 -4.63 -8.77 -5.31
C SER A 23 -3.14 -9.08 -5.15
N ARG A 24 -2.63 -8.98 -3.91
CA ARG A 24 -1.22 -9.23 -3.57
C ARG A 24 -0.71 -10.64 -3.90
N ASN A 25 -1.63 -11.59 -4.06
CA ASN A 25 -1.26 -12.99 -4.28
C ASN A 25 -0.99 -13.31 -5.74
N THR A 26 -1.38 -12.44 -6.68
CA THR A 26 -1.17 -12.68 -8.11
C THR A 26 0.30 -12.53 -8.50
N GLY A 27 0.72 -13.28 -9.51
CA GLY A 27 2.08 -13.16 -10.07
C GLY A 27 2.38 -11.73 -10.52
N THR A 28 1.41 -11.07 -11.17
CA THR A 28 1.53 -9.68 -11.63
C THR A 28 1.75 -8.70 -10.49
N SER A 29 1.00 -8.81 -9.38
CA SER A 29 1.16 -7.91 -8.23
C SER A 29 2.53 -8.11 -7.57
N LYS A 30 2.98 -9.37 -7.41
CA LYS A 30 4.31 -9.69 -6.89
C LYS A 30 5.43 -9.17 -7.80
N ALA A 31 5.32 -9.39 -9.10
CA ALA A 31 6.31 -8.94 -10.08
C ALA A 31 6.41 -7.41 -10.12
N ALA A 32 5.27 -6.69 -10.11
CA ALA A 32 5.24 -5.24 -10.08
C ALA A 32 5.82 -4.67 -8.78
N CYS A 33 5.47 -5.26 -7.62
CA CYS A 33 6.03 -4.83 -6.33
C CYS A 33 7.52 -5.12 -6.19
N ALA A 34 8.06 -6.11 -6.91
CA ALA A 34 9.48 -6.45 -6.90
C ALA A 34 10.34 -5.50 -7.74
N LEU A 35 9.74 -4.66 -8.59
CA LEU A 35 10.49 -3.65 -9.34
C LEU A 35 11.08 -2.59 -8.38
N ARG A 36 12.37 -2.34 -8.53
CA ARG A 36 13.12 -1.38 -7.71
C ARG A 36 13.13 -0.02 -8.40
N GLY A 37 12.74 1.02 -7.69
CA GLY A 37 12.85 2.37 -8.25
C GLY A 37 12.59 3.48 -7.25
N ARG A 38 13.13 4.67 -7.56
CA ARG A 38 13.10 5.84 -6.66
C ARG A 38 11.72 6.47 -6.52
N LYS A 39 10.96 6.53 -7.62
CA LYS A 39 9.63 7.15 -7.67
C LYS A 39 8.62 6.15 -8.21
N LYS A 40 7.48 5.97 -7.53
CA LYS A 40 6.44 5.02 -7.93
C LYS A 40 5.10 5.74 -8.03
N TRP A 41 4.41 5.58 -9.16
CA TRP A 41 3.12 6.19 -9.43
C TRP A 41 2.08 5.16 -9.85
N CYS A 42 0.84 5.42 -9.44
CA CYS A 42 -0.32 4.61 -9.76
C CYS A 42 -1.35 5.52 -10.45
N LEU A 43 -1.69 5.22 -11.69
CA LEU A 43 -2.74 5.89 -12.44
C LEU A 43 -3.95 4.95 -12.55
N SER A 44 -5.15 5.49 -12.35
CA SER A 44 -6.40 4.75 -12.56
C SER A 44 -7.54 5.73 -12.75
N GLY A 45 -8.32 5.54 -13.82
CA GLY A 45 -9.58 6.28 -14.01
C GLY A 45 -10.69 5.79 -13.07
N THR A 46 -10.52 4.60 -12.47
CA THR A 46 -11.45 4.00 -11.52
C THR A 46 -10.84 4.04 -10.11
N PRO A 47 -11.21 5.01 -9.27
CA PRO A 47 -10.66 5.12 -7.94
C PRO A 47 -11.24 4.01 -7.06
N LEU A 48 -10.44 2.97 -6.81
CA LEU A 48 -10.60 2.00 -5.72
C LEU A 48 -12.01 1.37 -5.65
N GLN A 49 -12.28 0.46 -6.57
CA GLN A 49 -13.66 0.07 -6.83
C GLN A 49 -14.36 -0.71 -5.70
N ASN A 50 -13.73 -1.51 -4.83
CA ASN A 50 -14.53 -2.41 -3.98
C ASN A 50 -14.06 -2.78 -2.56
N ARG A 51 -12.76 -2.74 -2.19
CA ARG A 51 -12.33 -3.16 -0.82
C ARG A 51 -11.12 -2.40 -0.29
N VAL A 52 -11.09 -2.14 1.02
CA VAL A 52 -9.90 -1.58 1.74
C VAL A 52 -8.65 -2.45 1.54
N GLY A 53 -8.81 -3.75 1.26
CA GLY A 53 -7.71 -4.64 0.92
C GLY A 53 -7.04 -4.32 -0.42
N ASP A 54 -7.78 -3.83 -1.42
CA ASP A 54 -7.25 -3.47 -2.73
C ASP A 54 -6.31 -2.27 -2.61
N LEU A 55 -6.68 -1.31 -1.75
CA LEU A 55 -5.86 -0.15 -1.42
C LEU A 55 -4.53 -0.55 -0.79
N TYR A 56 -4.51 -1.58 0.05
CA TYR A 56 -3.27 -2.02 0.69
C TYR A 56 -2.24 -2.46 -0.35
N SER A 57 -2.65 -3.16 -1.41
CA SER A 57 -1.74 -3.55 -2.51
C SER A 57 -1.12 -2.34 -3.22
N LEU A 58 -1.88 -1.25 -3.40
CA LEU A 58 -1.36 0.00 -3.97
C LEU A 58 -0.42 0.73 -3.01
N VAL A 59 -0.79 0.87 -1.73
CA VAL A 59 0.05 1.44 -0.67
C VAL A 59 1.40 0.71 -0.59
N ARG A 60 1.35 -0.62 -0.76
CA ARG A 60 2.51 -1.51 -0.79
C ARG A 60 3.40 -1.27 -2.00
N PHE A 61 2.84 -1.16 -3.19
CA PHE A 61 3.60 -0.83 -4.39
C PHE A 61 4.28 0.54 -4.27
N LEU A 62 3.57 1.53 -3.72
CA LEU A 62 4.11 2.88 -3.47
C LEU A 62 5.15 2.93 -2.34
N GLU A 63 5.36 1.84 -1.61
CA GLU A 63 6.29 1.76 -0.47
C GLU A 63 6.05 2.83 0.61
N PHE A 64 4.80 3.28 0.76
CA PHE A 64 4.46 4.39 1.65
C PHE A 64 4.61 4.01 3.13
N HIS A 65 5.67 4.47 3.78
CA HIS A 65 5.98 4.18 5.17
C HIS A 65 5.14 5.05 6.14
N PRO A 66 4.69 4.52 7.31
CA PRO A 66 4.81 3.15 7.82
C PRO A 66 3.76 2.18 7.28
N TRP A 67 2.82 2.65 6.48
CA TRP A 67 1.64 1.90 6.07
C TRP A 67 1.95 0.65 5.23
N ALA A 68 2.96 0.70 4.37
CA ALA A 68 3.41 -0.45 3.58
C ALA A 68 4.23 -1.49 4.38
N SER A 69 4.63 -1.16 5.61
CA SER A 69 5.65 -1.90 6.38
C SER A 69 5.07 -2.96 7.33
N TYR A 70 5.87 -4.00 7.55
CA TYR A 70 5.79 -4.87 8.71
C TYR A 70 6.70 -4.35 9.81
N LEU A 71 6.18 -4.23 11.03
CA LEU A 71 6.91 -3.71 12.20
C LEU A 71 6.96 -4.77 13.30
N CYS A 72 7.98 -4.69 14.16
CA CYS A 72 8.09 -5.49 15.37
C CYS A 72 7.37 -4.79 16.55
N SER A 73 6.67 -5.56 17.38
CA SER A 73 5.99 -5.08 18.59
C SER A 73 6.85 -5.19 19.85
N LYS A 74 8.05 -5.79 19.77
CA LYS A 74 8.96 -5.87 20.93
C LYS A 74 9.43 -4.47 21.30
N ALA A 75 9.29 -4.11 22.58
CA ALA A 75 9.79 -2.85 23.10
C ALA A 75 11.30 -2.67 22.80
N GLY A 76 11.68 -1.49 22.31
CA GLY A 76 13.05 -1.16 21.91
C GLY A 76 13.49 -1.72 20.54
N CYS A 77 12.63 -2.46 19.83
CA CYS A 77 12.97 -3.03 18.53
C CYS A 77 12.55 -2.11 17.37
N GLY A 78 13.53 -1.56 16.64
CA GLY A 78 13.31 -0.76 15.42
C GLY A 78 13.09 -1.58 14.15
N CYS A 79 12.79 -2.88 14.25
CA CYS A 79 12.74 -3.74 13.07
C CYS A 79 11.53 -3.42 12.18
N GLN A 80 11.85 -3.10 10.93
CA GLN A 80 10.92 -2.77 9.87
C GLN A 80 11.29 -3.55 8.60
N SER A 81 10.28 -4.01 7.86
CA SER A 81 10.49 -4.61 6.55
C SER A 81 9.29 -4.40 5.65
N PHE A 82 9.53 -4.12 4.37
CA PHE A 82 8.49 -4.16 3.35
C PHE A 82 8.11 -5.59 3.02
N GLU A 83 9.01 -6.56 3.10
CA GLU A 83 8.70 -7.97 2.85
C GLU A 83 8.45 -8.74 4.13
N TYR A 84 7.71 -9.85 4.03
CA TYR A 84 7.53 -10.76 5.16
C TYR A 84 8.82 -11.59 5.35
N ARG A 85 9.83 -11.00 5.98
CA ARG A 85 11.22 -11.53 6.08
C ARG A 85 11.38 -12.52 7.23
N PHE A 86 10.85 -13.72 7.05
CA PHE A 86 11.10 -14.85 7.96
C PHE A 86 12.09 -15.85 7.34
N GLY A 87 12.89 -16.50 8.20
CA GLY A 87 13.87 -17.50 7.75
C GLY A 87 13.24 -18.71 7.04
N PRO A 88 14.05 -19.65 6.51
CA PRO A 88 13.58 -20.83 5.76
C PRO A 88 12.54 -21.69 6.50
N LYS A 89 12.54 -21.65 7.84
CA LYS A 89 11.57 -22.36 8.71
C LYS A 89 10.48 -21.45 9.29
N MET A 90 10.44 -20.19 8.88
CA MET A 90 9.56 -19.14 9.39
C MET A 90 9.58 -18.93 10.93
N ARG A 91 10.64 -19.34 11.64
CA ARG A 91 10.68 -19.31 13.13
C ARG A 91 11.18 -18.00 13.74
N ARG A 92 12.04 -17.27 13.03
CA ARG A 92 12.63 -16.01 13.50
C ARG A 92 12.72 -15.00 12.36
N CYS A 93 12.53 -13.72 12.70
CA CYS A 93 12.74 -12.61 11.79
C CYS A 93 14.23 -12.51 11.42
N ARG A 94 14.54 -12.32 10.14
CA ARG A 94 15.94 -12.17 9.69
C ARG A 94 16.59 -10.84 10.13
N GLY A 95 15.78 -9.82 10.45
CA GLY A 95 16.26 -8.50 10.84
C GLY A 95 16.53 -8.33 12.33
N CYS A 96 15.73 -8.96 13.20
CA CYS A 96 15.85 -8.77 14.66
C CYS A 96 15.82 -10.07 15.48
N GLY A 97 15.72 -11.24 14.85
CA GLY A 97 15.71 -12.53 15.55
C GLY A 97 14.43 -12.85 16.34
N HIS A 98 13.47 -11.91 16.42
CA HIS A 98 12.20 -12.07 17.12
C HIS A 98 11.23 -13.04 16.44
N SER A 99 10.26 -13.51 17.22
CA SER A 99 9.22 -14.43 16.75
C SER A 99 8.30 -13.75 15.72
N PRO A 100 7.78 -14.49 14.72
CA PRO A 100 6.76 -13.98 13.80
C PRO A 100 5.55 -13.37 14.48
N MET A 101 5.15 -13.88 15.64
CA MET A 101 4.01 -13.34 16.40
C MET A 101 4.24 -11.91 16.89
N GLN A 102 5.51 -11.48 16.98
CA GLN A 102 5.89 -10.13 17.34
C GLN A 102 5.92 -9.19 16.14
N HIS A 103 5.65 -9.67 14.92
CA HIS A 103 5.61 -8.84 13.73
C HIS A 103 4.20 -8.70 13.20
N TYR A 104 3.85 -7.48 12.80
CA TYR A 104 2.52 -7.19 12.27
C TYR A 104 2.62 -6.23 11.08
N SER A 105 1.68 -6.36 10.14
CA SER A 105 1.49 -5.34 9.10
C SER A 105 0.83 -4.12 9.75
N HIS A 106 1.47 -2.95 9.62
CA HIS A 106 0.99 -1.71 10.24
C HIS A 106 -0.41 -1.34 9.71
N PHE A 107 -0.59 -1.37 8.40
CA PHE A 107 -1.89 -1.11 7.77
C PHE A 107 -2.95 -2.12 8.18
N ASN A 108 -2.62 -3.42 8.25
CA ASN A 108 -3.61 -4.41 8.68
C ASN A 108 -4.07 -4.16 10.13
N LYS A 109 -3.13 -3.87 11.04
CA LYS A 109 -3.42 -3.65 12.46
C LYS A 109 -4.29 -2.42 12.69
N TYR A 110 -3.98 -1.30 12.03
CA TYR A 110 -4.62 -0.01 12.33
C TYR A 110 -5.73 0.40 11.35
N ILE A 111 -5.83 -0.24 10.19
CA ILE A 111 -6.84 0.07 9.16
C ILE A 111 -7.74 -1.13 8.87
N ILE A 112 -7.19 -2.23 8.31
CA ILE A 112 -8.02 -3.33 7.81
C ILE A 112 -8.78 -4.03 8.94
N ASN A 113 -8.07 -4.45 10.00
CA ASN A 113 -8.68 -5.26 11.06
C ASN A 113 -9.76 -4.50 11.82
N PRO A 114 -9.57 -3.22 12.22
CA PRO A 114 -10.64 -2.46 12.87
C PRO A 114 -11.85 -2.22 11.96
N ILE A 115 -11.65 -1.91 10.67
CA ILE A 115 -12.77 -1.70 9.72
C ILE A 115 -13.55 -3.00 9.51
N LYS A 116 -12.85 -4.13 9.35
CA LYS A 116 -13.49 -5.44 9.19
C LYS A 116 -14.28 -5.86 10.43
N ARG A 117 -13.75 -5.60 11.63
CA ARG A 117 -14.34 -6.05 12.89
C ARG A 117 -15.47 -5.16 13.38
N TYR A 118 -15.38 -3.85 13.17
CA TYR A 118 -16.29 -2.87 13.78
C TYR A 118 -17.01 -1.97 12.75
N GLY A 119 -16.80 -2.14 11.45
CA GLY A 119 -17.45 -1.31 10.43
C GLY A 119 -17.16 0.19 10.62
N ASN A 120 -18.20 1.03 10.61
CA ASN A 120 -18.09 2.48 10.77
C ASN A 120 -18.43 2.99 12.20
N VAL A 121 -18.27 2.14 13.21
CA VAL A 121 -18.46 2.50 14.63
C VAL A 121 -17.17 2.30 15.42
N GLY A 122 -17.05 2.96 16.58
CA GLY A 122 -15.92 2.80 17.51
C GLY A 122 -14.54 2.85 16.86
N GLU A 123 -13.76 1.77 17.02
CA GLU A 123 -12.43 1.61 16.42
C GLU A 123 -12.45 1.57 14.89
N GLY A 124 -13.52 1.05 14.28
CA GLY A 124 -13.66 1.00 12.83
C GLY A 124 -13.81 2.41 12.22
N ARG A 125 -14.59 3.29 12.88
CA ARG A 125 -14.68 4.71 12.51
C ARG A 125 -13.33 5.43 12.66
N ARG A 126 -12.58 5.13 13.73
CA ARG A 126 -11.22 5.68 13.93
C ARG A 126 -10.29 5.24 12.81
N ALA A 127 -10.31 3.96 12.43
CA ALA A 127 -9.53 3.44 11.32
C ALA A 127 -9.90 4.07 9.98
N MET A 128 -11.19 4.32 9.71
CA MET A 128 -11.63 5.03 8.50
C MET A 128 -11.11 6.48 8.46
N ARG A 129 -11.08 7.17 9.61
CA ARG A 129 -10.48 8.51 9.71
C ARG A 129 -8.98 8.48 9.43
N ARG A 130 -8.24 7.53 10.01
CA ARG A 130 -6.80 7.33 9.71
C ARG A 130 -6.58 7.05 8.24
N LEU A 131 -7.40 6.19 7.63
CA LEU A 131 -7.30 5.86 6.21
C LEU A 131 -7.44 7.10 5.33
N ARG A 132 -8.44 7.94 5.60
CA ARG A 132 -8.66 9.16 4.82
C ARG A 132 -7.57 10.19 5.02
N ARG A 133 -7.21 10.49 6.28
CA ARG A 133 -6.31 11.60 6.61
C ARG A 133 -4.83 11.22 6.50
N ASP A 134 -4.45 10.10 7.11
CA ASP A 134 -3.04 9.73 7.33
C ASP A 134 -2.49 8.86 6.19
N VAL A 135 -3.36 8.34 5.31
CA VAL A 135 -2.96 7.55 4.13
C VAL A 135 -3.38 8.26 2.85
N LEU A 136 -4.67 8.27 2.54
CA LEU A 136 -5.16 8.75 1.24
C LEU A 136 -4.89 10.25 1.04
N GLY A 137 -5.08 11.08 2.06
CA GLY A 137 -4.80 12.51 2.00
C GLY A 137 -3.32 12.85 1.75
N GLN A 138 -2.41 11.88 1.91
CA GLN A 138 -0.98 12.07 1.67
C GLN A 138 -0.53 11.54 0.31
N ILE A 139 -1.20 10.51 -0.24
CA ILE A 139 -0.72 9.78 -1.43
C ILE A 139 -1.69 9.79 -2.61
N LEU A 140 -2.94 10.19 -2.42
CA LEU A 140 -3.96 10.15 -3.45
C LEU A 140 -4.35 11.56 -3.86
N LEU A 141 -4.05 11.90 -5.11
CA LEU A 141 -4.68 13.00 -5.81
C LEU A 141 -5.85 12.47 -6.62
N ARG A 142 -7.05 13.00 -6.37
CA ARG A 142 -8.25 12.69 -7.15
C ARG A 142 -8.94 13.99 -7.50
N ARG A 143 -9.28 14.14 -8.79
CA ARG A 143 -10.19 15.18 -9.28
C ARG A 143 -11.49 14.55 -9.72
N THR A 144 -12.61 15.21 -9.50
CA THR A 144 -13.91 14.79 -10.03
C THR A 144 -14.19 15.42 -11.40
N LYS A 145 -15.23 14.94 -12.09
CA LYS A 145 -15.60 15.52 -13.40
C LYS A 145 -16.17 16.93 -13.24
N GLU A 146 -16.86 17.18 -12.13
CA GLU A 146 -17.45 18.47 -11.77
C GLU A 146 -16.35 19.52 -11.53
N GLU A 147 -15.25 19.13 -10.86
CA GLU A 147 -14.08 19.99 -10.65
C GLU A 147 -13.34 20.33 -11.96
N ARG A 148 -13.34 19.42 -12.96
CA ARG A 148 -12.72 19.67 -14.27
C ARG A 148 -13.50 20.65 -15.14
N GLN A 149 -14.83 20.66 -15.06
CA GLN A 149 -15.66 21.56 -15.86
C GLN A 149 -15.51 23.02 -15.43
N GLY A 150 -15.23 23.28 -14.16
CA GLY A 150 -14.93 24.64 -13.67
C GLY A 150 -13.59 25.21 -14.18
N ASP A 151 -12.58 24.35 -14.36
CA ASP A 151 -11.26 24.75 -14.90
C ASP A 151 -11.27 24.88 -16.42
N LEU A 152 -12.06 24.06 -17.10
CA LEU A 152 -12.26 24.06 -18.55
C LEU A 152 -13.38 25.05 -18.92
N SER A 153 -13.18 26.34 -18.69
CA SER A 153 -13.91 27.38 -19.43
C SER A 153 -13.42 27.37 -20.89
N LEU A 154 -13.81 26.32 -21.63
CA LEU A 154 -13.65 26.27 -23.07
C LEU A 154 -14.56 27.35 -23.66
N PRO A 155 -14.06 28.30 -24.48
CA PRO A 155 -14.91 29.27 -25.13
C PRO A 155 -15.95 28.54 -25.97
N GLU A 156 -17.22 28.92 -25.82
CA GLU A 156 -18.30 28.44 -26.67
C GLU A 156 -17.93 28.73 -28.13
N ARG A 157 -18.01 27.71 -28.99
CA ARG A 157 -17.90 27.90 -30.44
C ARG A 157 -19.22 28.44 -30.98
#